data_AF-A0A4P5VTE0-F1
#
_entry.id   AF-A0A4P5VTE0-F1
#
_cell.length_a   1.000
_cell.length_b   1.000
_cell.length_c   1.000
_cell.angle_alpha   90.00
_cell.angle_beta   90.00
_cell.angle_gamma   90.00
#
_symmetry.space_group_name_H-M   'P 1'
#
loop_
_entity.id
_entity.type
_entity.pdbx_description
1 polymer ?
#
loop_
_entity_poly.entity_id
_entity_poly.type
_entity_poly.pdbx_seq_one_letter_code
_entity_poly.pdbx_strand_id
1 'polypeptide(L)'
;MSEAPPTPLLGSLLRGALVGTVVLLLAGSRVAPLVIEDQLPPPRLRSGGGEALLADLDRLGKLGFFKGRGTTADAAPTLNLLVGADHELPGMAPAPWATAGAFAPLESFRTGEEWLDHPELTGAYDVSFLADLRRFDHWTWDGTDPFAGHVAARASGCAADTPFPEFGLLLWVAKVRVAQGYHAGELGVAMAEAEHLASLLASTDTLVGTKVAIQILGMEDRVAARAMAERPLESVPTRGWTEADRDALTVAILAEAAVFASGVDAELAATIARRSDELPGACAAIFEGVSSGLILRHEVERPWPGEADHSALATSITNALILSKCPLPLARSWWTAPSRRYSCSDVPTPNHTLELKYRLPFLRAPAIALLRGVAPGPYSLGPYGKDVGESQTAFLDD
;
A
#
# COMPACT_ATOMS: atom_id res chain seq x y z
N MET A 1 67.92 1.02 -18.47
CA MET A 1 66.76 1.93 -18.57
C MET A 1 65.60 1.08 -19.03
N SER A 2 64.72 0.68 -18.11
CA SER A 2 63.58 -0.20 -18.36
C SER A 2 62.32 0.57 -18.02
N GLU A 3 61.47 0.78 -19.02
CA GLU A 3 60.17 1.43 -18.89
C GLU A 3 59.25 0.54 -18.03
N ALA A 4 58.62 1.16 -17.02
CA ALA A 4 57.53 0.55 -16.28
C ALA A 4 56.20 0.87 -16.99
N PRO A 5 55.28 -0.09 -17.17
CA PRO A 5 53.97 0.18 -17.77
C PRO A 5 53.04 0.87 -16.75
N PRO A 6 52.11 1.72 -17.20
CA PRO A 6 51.10 2.31 -16.34
C PRO A 6 50.03 1.28 -15.96
N THR A 7 49.75 1.19 -14.66
CA THR A 7 48.64 0.43 -14.09
C THR A 7 47.33 1.23 -14.24
N PRO A 8 46.27 0.71 -14.88
CA PRO A 8 44.95 1.34 -14.84
C PRO A 8 44.12 0.70 -13.72
N LEU A 9 44.23 1.22 -12.50
CA LEU A 9 43.40 0.79 -11.36
C LEU A 9 42.69 1.97 -10.72
N LEU A 10 41.79 2.60 -11.50
CA LEU A 10 40.77 3.50 -10.94
C LEU A 10 39.41 3.43 -11.66
N GLY A 11 39.29 2.63 -12.73
CA GLY A 11 38.06 2.55 -13.54
C GLY A 11 37.04 1.50 -13.08
N SER A 12 37.43 0.48 -12.32
CA SER A 12 36.55 -0.64 -11.95
C SER A 12 35.89 -0.49 -10.58
N LEU A 13 36.55 0.14 -9.60
CA LEU A 13 35.98 0.37 -8.26
C LEU A 13 34.88 1.44 -8.27
N LEU A 14 34.97 2.44 -9.16
CA LEU A 14 33.93 3.46 -9.32
C LEU A 14 32.72 2.98 -10.13
N ARG A 15 32.86 1.94 -10.97
CA ARG A 15 31.72 1.33 -11.68
C ARG A 15 30.96 0.33 -10.81
N GLY A 16 31.62 -0.38 -9.89
CA GLY A 16 30.96 -1.24 -8.91
C GLY A 16 30.12 -0.46 -7.90
N ALA A 17 30.63 0.68 -7.42
CA ALA A 17 29.89 1.55 -6.49
C ALA A 17 28.70 2.27 -7.15
N LEU A 18 28.84 2.76 -8.38
CA LEU A 18 27.72 3.43 -9.07
C LEU A 18 26.60 2.45 -9.48
N VAL A 19 26.94 1.22 -9.88
CA VAL A 19 25.92 0.21 -10.24
C VAL A 19 25.25 -0.36 -9.00
N GLY A 20 25.97 -0.49 -7.87
CA GLY A 20 25.39 -0.87 -6.58
C GLY A 20 24.41 0.17 -6.02
N THR A 21 24.73 1.47 -6.11
CA THR A 21 23.86 2.54 -5.61
C THR A 21 22.64 2.79 -6.51
N VAL A 22 22.76 2.60 -7.83
CA VAL A 22 21.62 2.73 -8.76
C VAL A 22 20.64 1.56 -8.64
N VAL A 23 21.11 0.33 -8.35
CA VAL A 23 20.22 -0.83 -8.13
C VAL A 23 19.54 -0.78 -6.75
N LEU A 24 20.20 -0.23 -5.72
CA LEU A 24 19.59 0.00 -4.40
C LEU A 24 18.57 1.16 -4.40
N LEU A 25 18.78 2.20 -5.22
CA LEU A 25 17.81 3.29 -5.38
C LEU A 25 16.56 2.88 -6.17
N LEU A 26 16.66 1.90 -7.08
CA LEU A 26 15.49 1.35 -7.78
C LEU A 26 14.70 0.34 -6.95
N ALA A 27 15.30 -0.25 -5.91
CA ALA A 27 14.60 -1.12 -4.97
C ALA A 27 13.86 -0.35 -3.86
N GLY A 28 14.31 0.85 -3.51
CA GLY A 28 13.72 1.72 -2.49
C GLY A 28 12.62 2.66 -2.99
N SER A 29 12.48 2.88 -4.30
CA SER A 29 11.42 3.71 -4.89
C SER A 29 10.13 2.93 -5.18
N ARG A 30 9.72 2.04 -4.27
CA ARG A 30 8.45 1.30 -4.35
C ARG A 30 7.29 2.14 -3.82
N VAL A 31 7.02 3.26 -4.48
CA VAL A 31 5.69 3.85 -4.41
C VAL A 31 4.79 2.97 -5.27
N ALA A 32 3.65 2.59 -4.71
CA ALA A 32 2.74 1.59 -5.24
C ALA A 32 1.62 2.09 -6.19
N PRO A 33 1.76 3.08 -7.10
CA PRO A 33 0.72 3.35 -8.08
C PRO A 33 1.22 2.85 -9.43
N LEU A 34 0.95 1.59 -9.81
CA LEU A 34 0.99 1.12 -11.22
C LEU A 34 0.72 -0.36 -11.44
N VAL A 35 0.70 -1.17 -10.39
CA VAL A 35 0.17 -2.54 -10.48
C VAL A 35 -1.36 -2.55 -10.58
N ILE A 36 -2.00 -1.38 -10.54
CA ILE A 36 -3.46 -1.24 -10.51
C ILE A 36 -4.09 -1.50 -11.88
N GLU A 37 -3.43 -1.17 -13.00
CA GLU A 37 -4.09 -1.30 -14.33
C GLU A 37 -4.13 -2.74 -14.84
N ASP A 38 -3.06 -3.54 -14.61
CA ASP A 38 -3.00 -4.94 -15.03
C ASP A 38 -3.60 -5.93 -14.00
N GLN A 39 -3.75 -5.53 -12.72
CA GLN A 39 -4.35 -6.39 -11.68
C GLN A 39 -5.77 -6.02 -11.28
N LEU A 40 -6.28 -4.84 -11.66
CA LEU A 40 -7.72 -4.62 -11.58
C LEU A 40 -8.36 -5.38 -12.74
N PRO A 41 -9.21 -6.39 -12.50
CA PRO A 41 -9.95 -7.01 -13.58
C PRO A 41 -10.76 -5.92 -14.31
N PRO A 42 -10.49 -5.61 -15.60
CA PRO A 42 -11.38 -4.76 -16.36
C PRO A 42 -12.63 -5.61 -16.62
N PRO A 43 -13.79 -5.40 -15.96
CA PRO A 43 -14.70 -4.29 -16.27
C PRO A 43 -15.66 -3.91 -15.11
N ARG A 44 -15.25 -3.97 -13.83
CA ARG A 44 -16.18 -3.71 -12.70
C ARG A 44 -16.60 -2.23 -12.53
N LEU A 45 -16.13 -1.33 -13.41
CA LEU A 45 -16.57 0.06 -13.49
C LEU A 45 -17.42 0.36 -14.75
N ARG A 46 -17.88 -0.67 -15.47
CA ARG A 46 -18.93 -0.50 -16.51
C ARG A 46 -20.29 -0.23 -15.85
N SER A 47 -21.30 0.18 -16.63
CA SER A 47 -22.69 0.33 -16.14
C SER A 47 -23.13 -0.90 -15.33
N GLY A 48 -23.56 -0.70 -14.08
CA GLY A 48 -23.91 -1.77 -13.12
C GLY A 48 -22.75 -2.22 -12.21
N GLY A 49 -21.54 -1.71 -12.44
CA GLY A 49 -20.35 -2.02 -11.64
C GLY A 49 -20.43 -1.56 -10.19
N GLY A 50 -21.02 -0.39 -9.94
CA GLY A 50 -21.22 0.14 -8.59
C GLY A 50 -22.15 -0.72 -7.73
N GLU A 51 -23.22 -1.26 -8.31
CA GLU A 51 -24.14 -2.17 -7.61
C GLU A 51 -23.44 -3.48 -7.24
N ALA A 52 -22.64 -4.04 -8.15
CA ALA A 52 -21.85 -5.24 -7.88
C ALA A 52 -20.81 -4.99 -6.78
N LEU A 53 -20.14 -3.85 -6.79
CA LEU A 53 -19.20 -3.46 -5.72
C LEU A 53 -19.91 -3.36 -4.36
N LEU A 54 -21.06 -2.67 -4.29
CA LEU A 54 -21.82 -2.56 -3.05
C LEU A 54 -22.30 -3.92 -2.54
N ALA A 55 -22.76 -4.80 -3.43
CA ALA A 55 -23.17 -6.15 -3.08
C ALA A 55 -22.00 -6.98 -2.53
N ASP A 56 -20.81 -6.86 -3.12
CA ASP A 56 -19.58 -7.49 -2.62
C ASP A 56 -19.22 -6.94 -1.24
N LEU A 57 -19.20 -5.61 -1.05
CA LEU A 57 -18.90 -4.98 0.23
C LEU A 57 -19.93 -5.38 1.31
N ASP A 58 -21.21 -5.50 0.97
CA ASP A 58 -22.27 -5.96 1.88
C ASP A 58 -22.08 -7.41 2.29
N ARG A 59 -21.69 -8.27 1.35
CA ARG A 59 -21.37 -9.68 1.64
C ARG A 59 -20.17 -9.77 2.57
N LEU A 60 -19.10 -9.03 2.26
CA LEU A 60 -17.86 -9.01 3.02
C LEU A 60 -18.04 -8.44 4.43
N GLY A 61 -18.84 -7.37 4.59
CA GLY A 61 -19.18 -6.82 5.90
C GLY A 61 -19.90 -7.84 6.81
N LYS A 62 -20.76 -8.69 6.24
CA LYS A 62 -21.44 -9.76 7.00
C LYS A 62 -20.51 -10.88 7.46
N LEU A 63 -19.46 -11.18 6.68
CA LEU A 63 -18.42 -12.12 7.08
C LEU A 63 -17.62 -11.61 8.28
N GLY A 64 -17.64 -10.31 8.52
CA GLY A 64 -17.00 -9.73 9.68
C GLY A 64 -15.50 -9.69 9.58
N PHE A 65 -14.98 -9.56 8.35
CA PHE A 65 -13.60 -9.14 8.16
C PHE A 65 -13.38 -7.85 8.96
N PHE A 66 -12.48 -7.89 9.94
CA PHE A 66 -12.10 -6.74 10.75
C PHE A 66 -13.29 -6.08 11.48
N LYS A 67 -14.11 -6.87 12.22
CA LYS A 67 -15.28 -6.34 12.96
C LYS A 67 -14.90 -5.25 13.95
N GLY A 68 -15.26 -4.01 13.60
CA GLY A 68 -15.25 -2.84 14.47
C GLY A 68 -13.84 -2.30 14.72
N ARG A 69 -13.62 -1.02 14.39
CA ARG A 69 -12.47 -0.30 14.95
C ARG A 69 -12.72 -0.24 16.46
N GLY A 70 -11.92 -0.96 17.23
CA GLY A 70 -11.85 -0.75 18.66
C GLY A 70 -11.63 0.74 18.96
N THR A 71 -12.04 1.19 20.14
CA THR A 71 -11.89 2.61 20.52
C THR A 71 -11.32 2.76 21.92
N THR A 72 -10.97 1.65 22.57
CA THR A 72 -10.68 1.65 24.01
C THR A 72 -9.20 1.62 24.30
N ALA A 73 -8.41 0.88 23.53
CA ALA A 73 -7.00 0.64 23.80
C ALA A 73 -6.19 0.74 22.51
N ASP A 74 -5.53 1.89 22.32
CA ASP A 74 -4.72 2.16 21.13
C ASP A 74 -3.32 1.52 21.24
N ALA A 75 -2.92 0.78 20.22
CA ALA A 75 -1.60 0.17 20.09
C ALA A 75 -0.51 1.17 19.69
N ALA A 76 -0.86 2.39 19.25
CA ALA A 76 0.08 3.39 18.76
C ALA A 76 1.28 3.65 19.69
N PRO A 77 1.13 3.82 21.03
CA PRO A 77 2.26 4.02 21.93
C PRO A 77 3.28 2.88 21.94
N THR A 78 2.86 1.67 21.54
CA THR A 78 3.74 0.49 21.45
C THR A 78 4.26 0.33 20.03
N LEU A 79 3.36 0.24 19.05
CA LEU A 79 3.72 -0.08 17.67
C LEU A 79 4.48 1.05 16.98
N ASN A 80 4.19 2.32 17.25
CA ASN A 80 4.88 3.45 16.61
C ASN A 80 6.37 3.55 16.98
N LEU A 81 6.77 2.97 18.11
CA LEU A 81 8.16 2.91 18.54
C LEU A 81 8.89 1.72 17.92
N LEU A 82 8.19 0.59 17.84
CA LEU A 82 8.77 -0.69 17.40
C LEU A 82 8.84 -0.81 15.88
N VAL A 83 7.82 -0.32 15.18
CA VAL A 83 7.71 -0.37 13.73
C VAL A 83 8.54 0.78 13.17
N GLY A 84 9.49 0.46 12.29
CA GLY A 84 10.23 1.47 11.55
C GLY A 84 9.30 2.32 10.67
N ALA A 85 9.82 3.41 10.14
CA ALA A 85 9.17 4.16 9.07
C ALA A 85 9.94 3.97 7.77
N ASP A 86 9.26 4.30 6.67
CA ASP A 86 9.84 4.41 5.33
C ASP A 86 11.04 5.37 5.25
N HIS A 87 11.21 6.24 6.25
CA HIS A 87 12.41 7.02 6.50
C HIS A 87 12.67 7.21 8.00
N GLU A 88 13.92 7.49 8.36
CA GLU A 88 14.32 7.65 9.77
C GLU A 88 13.62 8.86 10.42
N LEU A 89 12.89 8.60 11.50
CA LEU A 89 12.26 9.64 12.32
C LEU A 89 13.00 9.84 13.65
N PRO A 90 13.20 11.10 14.10
CA PRO A 90 13.73 11.37 15.43
C PRO A 90 12.88 10.71 16.52
N GLY A 91 13.54 10.05 17.47
CA GLY A 91 12.86 9.39 18.60
C GLY A 91 12.34 7.97 18.31
N MET A 92 12.51 7.46 17.09
CA MET A 92 12.29 6.03 16.82
C MET A 92 13.31 5.16 17.56
N ALA A 93 12.83 4.00 18.01
CA ALA A 93 13.64 2.94 18.60
C ALA A 93 13.17 1.60 18.01
N PRO A 94 13.37 1.40 16.68
CA PRO A 94 12.80 0.26 15.99
C PRO A 94 13.31 -1.04 16.60
N ALA A 95 12.42 -2.03 16.69
CA ALA A 95 12.81 -3.35 17.16
C ALA A 95 13.88 -3.96 16.24
N PRO A 96 14.70 -4.92 16.71
CA PRO A 96 15.70 -5.57 15.86
C PRO A 96 15.12 -6.18 14.57
N TRP A 97 13.88 -6.68 14.62
CA TRP A 97 13.18 -7.20 13.45
C TRP A 97 12.67 -6.10 12.48
N ALA A 98 12.64 -4.85 12.92
CA ALA A 98 12.18 -3.70 12.14
C ALA A 98 13.32 -2.99 11.38
N THR A 99 14.53 -3.55 11.38
CA THR A 99 15.67 -3.00 10.61
C THR A 99 15.69 -3.51 9.18
N ALA A 100 16.25 -2.72 8.25
CA ALA A 100 16.42 -3.13 6.86
C ALA A 100 17.19 -4.45 6.75
N GLY A 101 16.64 -5.41 6.00
CA GLY A 101 17.24 -6.72 5.82
C GLY A 101 17.13 -7.66 7.03
N ALA A 102 16.38 -7.30 8.09
CA ALA A 102 16.18 -8.16 9.25
C ALA A 102 15.66 -9.54 8.86
N PHE A 103 14.80 -9.62 7.83
CA PHE A 103 14.23 -10.86 7.32
C PHE A 103 14.87 -11.33 6.00
N ALA A 104 16.06 -10.85 5.63
CA ALA A 104 16.71 -11.21 4.38
C ALA A 104 16.77 -12.74 4.10
N PRO A 105 17.04 -13.61 5.09
CA PRO A 105 17.01 -15.06 4.87
C PRO A 105 15.63 -15.64 4.49
N LEU A 106 14.54 -14.95 4.85
CA LEU A 106 13.17 -15.37 4.57
C LEU A 106 12.64 -14.80 3.24
N GLU A 107 13.31 -13.80 2.65
CA GLU A 107 12.83 -13.12 1.44
C GLU A 107 12.70 -14.05 0.22
N SER A 108 13.51 -15.11 0.13
CA SER A 108 13.39 -16.14 -0.91
C SER A 108 12.08 -16.93 -0.84
N PHE A 109 11.39 -16.89 0.30
CA PHE A 109 10.14 -17.63 0.58
C PHE A 109 8.95 -16.68 0.70
N ARG A 110 8.97 -15.56 -0.03
CA ARG A 110 7.94 -14.53 0.08
C ARG A 110 6.56 -15.04 -0.35
N THR A 111 6.49 -15.82 -1.42
CA THR A 111 5.23 -16.16 -2.12
C THR A 111 4.60 -17.48 -1.70
N GLY A 112 5.39 -18.43 -1.18
CA GLY A 112 4.89 -19.76 -0.80
C GLY A 112 4.88 -20.01 0.71
N GLU A 113 4.82 -21.30 1.05
CA GLU A 113 4.78 -21.85 2.41
C GLU A 113 6.08 -22.57 2.79
N GLU A 114 7.09 -22.56 1.92
CA GLU A 114 8.34 -23.30 2.10
C GLU A 114 9.13 -22.79 3.31
N TRP A 115 8.87 -21.56 3.77
CA TRP A 115 9.44 -21.05 5.03
C TRP A 115 9.02 -21.86 6.26
N LEU A 116 7.90 -22.61 6.20
CA LEU A 116 7.51 -23.57 7.25
C LEU A 116 8.41 -24.81 7.27
N ASP A 117 9.19 -25.08 6.22
CA ASP A 117 10.12 -26.21 6.18
C ASP A 117 11.49 -25.85 6.77
N HIS A 118 11.65 -24.59 7.20
CA HIS A 118 12.90 -24.00 7.66
C HIS A 118 12.78 -23.41 9.09
N PRO A 119 12.56 -24.23 10.13
CA PRO A 119 12.45 -23.76 11.52
C PRO A 119 13.70 -23.00 12.01
N GLU A 120 14.89 -23.31 11.47
CA GLU A 120 16.13 -22.62 11.76
C GLU A 120 16.12 -21.15 11.33
N LEU A 121 15.31 -20.81 10.30
CA LEU A 121 15.18 -19.45 9.81
C LEU A 121 14.17 -18.63 10.62
N THR A 122 13.36 -19.23 11.48
CA THR A 122 12.32 -18.51 12.25
C THR A 122 12.53 -18.57 13.76
N GLY A 123 13.26 -19.57 14.26
CA GLY A 123 13.47 -19.77 15.70
C GLY A 123 14.30 -18.70 16.42
N ALA A 124 15.09 -17.89 15.69
CA ALA A 124 15.95 -16.87 16.30
C ALA A 124 15.25 -15.52 16.55
N TYR A 125 14.06 -15.30 16.00
CA TYR A 125 13.36 -14.03 16.11
C TYR A 125 12.46 -14.00 17.35
N ASP A 126 12.65 -12.99 18.19
CA ASP A 126 11.73 -12.71 19.29
C ASP A 126 10.52 -11.90 18.77
N VAL A 127 9.37 -12.58 18.68
CA VAL A 127 8.07 -12.01 18.31
C VAL A 127 7.06 -12.10 19.46
N SER A 128 7.54 -12.28 20.70
CA SER A 128 6.68 -12.43 21.88
C SER A 128 5.80 -11.20 22.16
N PHE A 129 6.20 -10.02 21.68
CA PHE A 129 5.42 -8.79 21.80
C PHE A 129 4.02 -8.87 21.17
N LEU A 130 3.79 -9.79 20.22
CA LEU A 130 2.46 -10.01 19.64
C LEU A 130 1.43 -10.46 20.67
N ALA A 131 1.85 -11.23 21.68
CA ALA A 131 0.97 -11.60 22.79
C ALA A 131 0.53 -10.36 23.58
N ASP A 132 1.43 -9.39 23.78
CA ASP A 132 1.11 -8.13 24.46
C ASP A 132 0.15 -7.26 23.65
N LEU A 133 0.17 -7.34 22.31
CA LEU A 133 -0.72 -6.56 21.45
C LEU A 133 -2.21 -6.89 21.66
N ARG A 134 -2.52 -8.07 22.19
CA ARG A 134 -3.90 -8.52 22.46
C ARG A 134 -4.66 -7.63 23.43
N ARG A 135 -3.97 -6.78 24.20
CA ARG A 135 -4.60 -5.78 25.09
C ARG A 135 -5.15 -4.57 24.35
N PHE A 136 -4.77 -4.37 23.09
CA PHE A 136 -5.19 -3.25 22.25
C PHE A 136 -6.29 -3.68 21.29
N ASP A 137 -7.18 -2.76 20.93
CA ASP A 137 -8.31 -3.03 20.03
C ASP A 137 -8.26 -2.19 18.73
N HIS A 138 -7.33 -1.25 18.63
CA HIS A 138 -7.06 -0.47 17.42
C HIS A 138 -5.64 0.09 17.39
N TRP A 139 -5.22 0.63 16.25
CA TRP A 139 -3.93 1.29 16.05
C TRP A 139 -4.09 2.60 15.26
N THR A 140 -4.00 3.74 15.95
CA THR A 140 -3.99 5.08 15.34
C THR A 140 -2.55 5.51 15.08
N TRP A 141 -1.96 5.05 13.98
CA TRP A 141 -0.53 5.24 13.70
C TRP A 141 -0.07 6.71 13.65
N ASP A 142 -0.95 7.64 13.31
CA ASP A 142 -0.68 9.09 13.26
C ASP A 142 -0.95 9.81 14.59
N GLY A 143 -1.45 9.09 15.61
CA GLY A 143 -1.93 9.65 16.88
C GLY A 143 -0.86 9.85 17.96
N THR A 144 0.29 9.16 17.86
CA THR A 144 1.38 9.28 18.85
C THR A 144 2.74 9.45 18.20
N ASP A 145 3.69 10.00 18.95
CA ASP A 145 5.08 10.11 18.50
C ASP A 145 5.69 8.73 18.20
N PRO A 146 6.63 8.65 17.24
CA PRO A 146 7.27 9.77 16.53
C PRO A 146 6.50 10.26 15.28
N PHE A 147 5.42 9.59 14.89
CA PHE A 147 4.63 9.97 13.71
C PHE A 147 3.84 11.26 13.95
N ALA A 148 3.16 11.39 15.10
CA ALA A 148 2.32 12.55 15.39
C ALA A 148 3.08 13.89 15.31
N GLY A 149 4.26 13.99 15.94
CA GLY A 149 5.10 15.19 15.86
C GLY A 149 5.55 15.50 14.43
N HIS A 150 5.86 14.49 13.62
CA HIS A 150 6.25 14.69 12.22
C HIS A 150 5.06 15.14 11.36
N VAL A 151 3.92 14.48 11.51
CA VAL A 151 2.65 14.83 10.85
C VAL A 151 2.26 16.28 11.19
N ALA A 152 2.35 16.67 12.46
CA ALA A 152 2.04 18.03 12.91
C ALA A 152 3.03 19.07 12.32
N ALA A 153 4.33 18.78 12.35
CA ALA A 153 5.35 19.65 11.77
C ALA A 153 5.18 19.84 10.26
N ARG A 154 4.59 18.84 9.59
CA ARG A 154 4.26 18.85 8.16
C ARG A 154 2.76 18.86 7.92
N ALA A 155 1.96 19.49 8.80
CA ALA A 155 0.50 19.57 8.62
C ALA A 155 0.10 20.28 7.31
N SER A 156 1.05 21.00 6.71
CA SER A 156 0.92 21.65 5.42
C SER A 156 1.83 21.05 4.33
N GLY A 157 2.52 19.95 4.59
CA GLY A 157 3.40 19.25 3.62
C GLY A 157 2.62 18.39 2.62
N CYS A 158 3.34 17.76 1.68
CA CYS A 158 2.72 16.81 0.75
C CYS A 158 2.31 15.54 1.52
N ALA A 159 1.13 14.99 1.24
CA ALA A 159 0.70 13.70 1.82
C ALA A 159 1.73 12.59 1.53
N ALA A 160 2.37 12.64 0.36
CA ALA A 160 3.44 11.72 -0.04
C ALA A 160 4.74 11.83 0.78
N ASP A 161 4.95 12.96 1.49
CA ASP A 161 6.11 13.15 2.37
C ASP A 161 5.83 12.71 3.81
N THR A 162 4.61 12.26 4.09
CA THR A 162 4.23 11.83 5.43
C THR A 162 4.81 10.46 5.69
N PRO A 163 5.54 10.25 6.80
CA PRO A 163 6.08 8.95 7.14
C PRO A 163 4.94 7.96 7.33
N PHE A 164 5.12 6.76 6.81
CA PHE A 164 4.22 5.64 7.06
C PHE A 164 4.93 4.53 7.83
N PRO A 165 4.23 3.80 8.72
CA PRO A 165 4.78 2.60 9.33
C PRO A 165 5.17 1.58 8.26
N GLU A 166 6.29 0.88 8.48
CA GLU A 166 6.77 -0.22 7.63
C GLU A 166 5.88 -1.47 7.81
N PHE A 167 4.65 -1.41 7.29
CA PHE A 167 3.66 -2.48 7.41
C PHE A 167 4.15 -3.82 6.84
N GLY A 168 5.02 -3.79 5.83
CA GLY A 168 5.59 -5.00 5.23
C GLY A 168 6.39 -5.86 6.20
N LEU A 169 7.03 -5.25 7.21
CA LEU A 169 7.79 -5.98 8.23
C LEU A 169 6.86 -6.72 9.20
N LEU A 170 5.66 -6.20 9.44
CA LEU A 170 4.66 -6.85 10.31
C LEU A 170 4.09 -8.13 9.67
N LEU A 171 4.06 -8.23 8.34
CA LEU A 171 3.74 -9.49 7.65
C LEU A 171 4.79 -10.57 7.97
N TRP A 172 6.07 -10.21 7.96
CA TRP A 172 7.15 -11.15 8.30
C TRP A 172 7.11 -11.56 9.76
N VAL A 173 6.83 -10.63 10.67
CA VAL A 173 6.59 -10.94 12.08
C VAL A 173 5.46 -11.95 12.25
N ALA A 174 4.34 -11.79 11.53
CA ALA A 174 3.24 -12.74 11.54
C ALA A 174 3.66 -14.12 11.00
N LYS A 175 4.39 -14.17 9.86
CA LYS A 175 4.96 -15.41 9.30
C LYS A 175 5.81 -16.15 10.33
N VAL A 176 6.77 -15.46 10.92
CA VAL A 176 7.66 -16.00 11.96
C VAL A 176 6.86 -16.56 13.12
N ARG A 177 5.88 -15.80 13.64
CA ARG A 177 5.08 -16.25 14.79
C ARG A 177 4.29 -17.51 14.48
N VAL A 178 3.66 -17.56 13.30
CA VAL A 178 2.90 -18.73 12.83
C VAL A 178 3.84 -19.92 12.62
N ALA A 179 5.04 -19.73 12.08
CA ALA A 179 6.06 -20.79 11.95
C ALA A 179 6.43 -21.38 13.32
N GLN A 180 6.72 -20.51 14.29
CA GLN A 180 7.08 -20.91 15.64
C GLN A 180 5.95 -21.71 16.29
N GLY A 181 4.70 -21.24 16.17
CA GLY A 181 3.53 -21.97 16.65
C GLY A 181 3.34 -23.32 15.95
N TYR A 182 3.52 -23.37 14.64
CA TYR A 182 3.43 -24.58 13.84
C TYR A 182 4.41 -25.66 14.33
N HIS A 183 5.68 -25.29 14.52
CA HIS A 183 6.72 -26.22 14.98
C HIS A 183 6.62 -26.57 16.46
N ALA A 184 6.16 -25.64 17.31
CA ALA A 184 6.00 -25.87 18.75
C ALA A 184 4.70 -26.63 19.12
N GLY A 185 3.79 -26.84 18.16
CA GLY A 185 2.47 -27.40 18.44
C GLY A 185 1.48 -26.41 19.08
N GLU A 186 1.75 -25.11 18.94
CA GLU A 186 0.97 -23.99 19.48
C GLU A 186 0.30 -23.17 18.36
N LEU A 187 0.00 -23.80 17.22
CA LEU A 187 -0.49 -23.13 16.01
C LEU A 187 -1.74 -22.27 16.27
N GLY A 188 -2.72 -22.77 17.02
CA GLY A 188 -3.94 -22.02 17.32
C GLY A 188 -3.69 -20.71 18.08
N VAL A 189 -2.71 -20.69 18.99
CA VAL A 189 -2.33 -19.47 19.73
C VAL A 189 -1.61 -18.49 18.80
N ALA A 190 -0.68 -18.99 17.98
CA ALA A 190 0.06 -18.18 17.02
C ALA A 190 -0.84 -17.52 15.98
N MET A 191 -1.83 -18.25 15.46
CA MET A 191 -2.84 -17.70 14.56
C MET A 191 -3.71 -16.66 15.27
N ALA A 192 -4.16 -16.91 16.50
CA ALA A 192 -4.95 -15.91 17.23
C ALA A 192 -4.17 -14.58 17.42
N GLU A 193 -2.85 -14.64 17.63
CA GLU A 193 -2.01 -13.46 17.71
C GLU A 193 -1.79 -12.77 16.34
N ALA A 194 -1.57 -13.53 15.27
CA ALA A 194 -1.42 -13.00 13.91
C ALA A 194 -2.71 -12.37 13.39
N GLU A 195 -3.86 -12.98 13.65
CA GLU A 195 -5.19 -12.43 13.35
C GLU A 195 -5.44 -11.12 14.10
N HIS A 196 -5.06 -11.06 15.37
CA HIS A 196 -5.17 -9.83 16.15
C HIS A 196 -4.30 -8.72 15.57
N LEU A 197 -3.07 -9.03 15.16
CA LEU A 197 -2.21 -8.09 14.43
C LEU A 197 -2.85 -7.63 13.12
N ALA A 198 -3.48 -8.53 12.35
CA ALA A 198 -4.21 -8.17 11.13
C ALA A 198 -5.37 -7.20 11.43
N SER A 199 -6.10 -7.40 12.52
CA SER A 199 -7.14 -6.48 12.97
C SER A 199 -6.58 -5.09 13.29
N LEU A 200 -5.47 -5.02 14.05
CA LEU A 200 -4.80 -3.75 14.34
C LEU A 200 -4.33 -3.04 13.07
N LEU A 201 -3.74 -3.78 12.12
CA LEU A 201 -3.32 -3.25 10.81
C LEU A 201 -4.48 -2.68 10.00
N ALA A 202 -5.61 -3.39 9.94
CA ALA A 202 -6.80 -2.91 9.26
C ALA A 202 -7.38 -1.64 9.90
N SER A 203 -7.28 -1.51 11.23
CA SER A 203 -7.78 -0.35 11.99
C SER A 203 -6.97 0.94 11.80
N THR A 204 -5.83 0.87 11.10
CA THR A 204 -5.00 2.05 10.74
C THR A 204 -5.67 2.95 9.71
N ASP A 205 -6.74 2.48 9.07
CA ASP A 205 -7.44 3.16 7.98
C ASP A 205 -6.50 3.58 6.84
N THR A 206 -5.49 2.76 6.57
CA THR A 206 -4.59 2.92 5.40
C THR A 206 -4.76 1.75 4.44
N LEU A 207 -4.71 2.03 3.13
CA LEU A 207 -4.85 0.99 2.12
C LEU A 207 -3.75 -0.08 2.26
N VAL A 208 -2.51 0.35 2.56
CA VAL A 208 -1.38 -0.56 2.77
C VAL A 208 -1.59 -1.44 4.00
N GLY A 209 -2.00 -0.86 5.13
CA GLY A 209 -2.30 -1.61 6.35
C GLY A 209 -3.39 -2.66 6.14
N THR A 210 -4.50 -2.30 5.49
CA THR A 210 -5.58 -3.23 5.17
C THR A 210 -5.12 -4.35 4.22
N LYS A 211 -4.32 -4.04 3.19
CA LYS A 211 -3.78 -5.08 2.28
C LYS A 211 -2.87 -6.06 3.01
N VAL A 212 -1.99 -5.58 3.89
CA VAL A 212 -1.12 -6.45 4.70
C VAL A 212 -1.95 -7.32 5.64
N ALA A 213 -3.00 -6.75 6.26
CA ALA A 213 -3.92 -7.51 7.10
C ALA A 213 -4.55 -8.70 6.32
N ILE A 214 -5.03 -8.47 5.10
CA ILE A 214 -5.60 -9.54 4.25
C ILE A 214 -4.56 -10.60 3.90
N GLN A 215 -3.31 -10.19 3.64
CA GLN A 215 -2.22 -11.13 3.37
C GLN A 215 -1.89 -12.02 4.57
N ILE A 216 -1.93 -11.47 5.78
CA ILE A 216 -1.76 -12.26 7.02
C ILE A 216 -2.88 -13.30 7.11
N LEU A 217 -4.14 -12.89 6.94
CA LEU A 217 -5.29 -13.81 7.02
C LEU A 217 -5.19 -14.93 5.97
N GLY A 218 -4.85 -14.60 4.73
CA GLY A 218 -4.68 -15.59 3.67
C GLY A 218 -3.52 -16.55 3.92
N MET A 219 -2.43 -16.09 4.53
CA MET A 219 -1.34 -16.94 4.97
C MET A 219 -1.79 -17.91 6.08
N GLU A 220 -2.52 -17.44 7.08
CA GLU A 220 -3.01 -18.27 8.17
C GLU A 220 -3.90 -19.41 7.69
N ASP A 221 -4.83 -19.13 6.76
CA ASP A 221 -5.72 -20.16 6.21
C ASP A 221 -4.93 -21.24 5.45
N ARG A 222 -3.87 -20.83 4.74
CA ARG A 222 -2.93 -21.73 4.06
C ARG A 222 -2.16 -22.62 5.04
N VAL A 223 -1.57 -22.04 6.09
CA VAL A 223 -0.88 -22.80 7.14
C VAL A 223 -1.83 -23.75 7.87
N ALA A 224 -3.06 -23.30 8.16
CA ALA A 224 -4.09 -24.14 8.77
C ALA A 224 -4.45 -25.35 7.89
N ALA A 225 -4.65 -25.14 6.59
CA ALA A 225 -4.93 -26.22 5.65
C ALA A 225 -3.79 -27.23 5.59
N ARG A 226 -2.54 -26.76 5.51
CA ARG A 226 -1.34 -27.60 5.57
C ARG A 226 -1.26 -28.39 6.87
N ALA A 227 -1.43 -27.72 8.02
CA ALA A 227 -1.40 -28.36 9.33
C ALA A 227 -2.44 -29.48 9.44
N MET A 228 -3.68 -29.23 9.01
CA MET A 228 -4.76 -30.22 9.03
C MET A 228 -4.50 -31.42 8.11
N ALA A 229 -3.82 -31.22 6.98
CA ALA A 229 -3.42 -32.28 6.07
C ALA A 229 -2.30 -33.15 6.66
N GLU A 230 -1.35 -32.56 7.36
CA GLU A 230 -0.24 -33.27 8.00
C GLU A 230 -0.66 -33.97 9.30
N ARG A 231 -1.47 -33.29 10.12
CA ARG A 231 -1.94 -33.75 11.44
C ARG A 231 -3.31 -33.14 11.73
N PRO A 232 -4.38 -33.94 11.87
CA PRO A 232 -5.68 -33.41 12.30
C PRO A 232 -5.56 -32.74 13.66
N LEU A 233 -5.63 -31.42 13.70
CA LEU A 233 -5.56 -30.63 14.93
C LEU A 233 -7.00 -30.33 15.37
N GLU A 234 -7.37 -30.74 16.59
CA GLU A 234 -8.71 -30.47 17.14
C GLU A 234 -8.98 -28.96 17.37
N SER A 235 -7.95 -28.12 17.38
CA SER A 235 -8.01 -26.74 17.86
C SER A 235 -7.72 -25.66 16.80
N VAL A 236 -7.63 -25.99 15.52
CA VAL A 236 -7.43 -24.97 14.48
C VAL A 236 -8.77 -24.24 14.22
N PRO A 237 -8.85 -22.93 14.47
CA PRO A 237 -10.09 -22.18 14.27
C PRO A 237 -10.51 -22.21 12.80
N THR A 238 -11.75 -22.61 12.51
CA THR A 238 -12.34 -22.46 11.18
C THR A 238 -13.06 -21.12 11.10
N ARG A 239 -12.54 -20.19 10.29
CA ARG A 239 -12.99 -18.79 10.25
C ARG A 239 -14.24 -18.54 9.40
N GLY A 240 -14.89 -19.58 8.89
CA GLY A 240 -16.16 -19.47 8.14
C GLY A 240 -16.09 -18.74 6.79
N TRP A 241 -14.95 -18.13 6.45
CA TRP A 241 -14.67 -17.49 5.17
C TRP A 241 -13.88 -18.41 4.21
N THR A 242 -13.94 -18.11 2.92
CA THR A 242 -13.28 -18.87 1.85
C THR A 242 -12.16 -18.06 1.19
N GLU A 243 -11.31 -18.72 0.38
CA GLU A 243 -10.33 -18.03 -0.46
C GLU A 243 -10.98 -17.02 -1.41
N ALA A 244 -12.11 -17.39 -2.01
CA ALA A 244 -12.90 -16.50 -2.84
C ALA A 244 -13.44 -15.27 -2.09
N ASP A 245 -13.68 -15.37 -0.77
CA ASP A 245 -14.06 -14.21 0.04
C ASP A 245 -12.87 -13.24 0.22
N ARG A 246 -11.65 -13.76 0.42
CA ARG A 246 -10.44 -12.93 0.57
C ARG A 246 -10.03 -12.25 -0.74
N ASP A 247 -10.16 -12.97 -1.86
CA ASP A 247 -9.92 -12.41 -3.19
C ASP A 247 -10.93 -11.31 -3.49
N ALA A 248 -12.21 -11.56 -3.20
CA ALA A 248 -13.26 -10.56 -3.33
C ALA A 248 -13.00 -9.35 -2.44
N LEU A 249 -12.50 -9.54 -1.21
CA LEU A 249 -12.14 -8.45 -0.31
C LEU A 249 -11.01 -7.58 -0.88
N THR A 250 -9.95 -8.22 -1.38
CA THR A 250 -8.82 -7.51 -2.00
C THR A 250 -9.29 -6.67 -3.19
N VAL A 251 -10.10 -7.27 -4.07
CA VAL A 251 -10.65 -6.57 -5.24
C VAL A 251 -11.59 -5.44 -4.82
N ALA A 252 -12.47 -5.66 -3.85
CA ALA A 252 -13.44 -4.68 -3.39
C ALA A 252 -12.76 -3.44 -2.79
N ILE A 253 -11.74 -3.62 -1.95
CA ILE A 253 -11.00 -2.50 -1.35
C ILE A 253 -10.26 -1.67 -2.41
N LEU A 254 -9.65 -2.32 -3.40
CA LEU A 254 -8.98 -1.60 -4.50
C LEU A 254 -10.00 -0.84 -5.36
N ALA A 255 -11.14 -1.45 -5.66
CA ALA A 255 -12.23 -0.81 -6.40
C ALA A 255 -12.81 0.39 -5.62
N GLU A 256 -12.98 0.26 -4.31
CA GLU A 256 -13.44 1.32 -3.42
C GLU A 256 -12.48 2.51 -3.40
N ALA A 257 -11.18 2.25 -3.25
CA ALA A 257 -10.15 3.29 -3.34
C ALA A 257 -10.19 4.02 -4.70
N ALA A 258 -10.39 3.26 -5.79
CA ALA A 258 -10.52 3.84 -7.13
C ALA A 258 -11.78 4.71 -7.30
N VAL A 259 -12.90 4.38 -6.64
CA VAL A 259 -14.12 5.22 -6.64
C VAL A 259 -13.80 6.62 -6.09
N PHE A 260 -13.09 6.70 -4.95
CA PHE A 260 -12.73 7.98 -4.35
C PHE A 260 -11.60 8.70 -5.10
N ALA A 261 -10.62 7.98 -5.63
CA ALA A 261 -9.48 8.57 -6.35
C ALA A 261 -9.83 9.09 -7.75
N SER A 262 -10.86 8.54 -8.41
CA SER A 262 -11.25 8.92 -9.77
C SER A 262 -12.32 10.00 -9.83
N GLY A 263 -13.22 10.07 -8.83
CA GLY A 263 -14.34 11.01 -8.83
C GLY A 263 -15.41 10.75 -9.90
N VAL A 264 -15.38 9.57 -10.54
CA VAL A 264 -16.25 9.25 -11.70
C VAL A 264 -17.69 8.96 -11.29
N ASP A 265 -17.92 8.43 -10.09
CA ASP A 265 -19.26 8.10 -9.58
C ASP A 265 -19.47 8.69 -8.18
N ALA A 266 -19.95 9.94 -8.15
CA ALA A 266 -20.17 10.67 -6.90
C ALA A 266 -21.30 10.09 -6.04
N GLU A 267 -22.30 9.45 -6.65
CA GLU A 267 -23.42 8.86 -5.93
C GLU A 267 -22.99 7.58 -5.22
N LEU A 268 -22.22 6.73 -5.91
CA LEU A 268 -21.60 5.55 -5.32
C LEU A 268 -20.64 5.94 -4.19
N ALA A 269 -19.75 6.90 -4.43
CA ALA A 269 -18.83 7.42 -3.40
C ALA A 269 -19.57 7.93 -2.16
N ALA A 270 -20.65 8.68 -2.34
CA ALA A 270 -21.48 9.17 -1.25
C ALA A 270 -22.20 8.03 -0.49
N THR A 271 -22.64 6.99 -1.21
CA THR A 271 -23.28 5.81 -0.62
C THR A 271 -22.31 5.00 0.23
N ILE A 272 -21.12 4.74 -0.29
CA ILE A 272 -20.03 4.08 0.43
C ILE A 272 -19.66 4.90 1.68
N ALA A 273 -19.46 6.21 1.52
CA ALA A 273 -19.08 7.09 2.63
C ALA A 273 -20.12 7.08 3.77
N ARG A 274 -21.43 7.17 3.48
CA ARG A 274 -22.47 7.11 4.51
C ARG A 274 -22.47 5.80 5.33
N ARG A 275 -21.95 4.74 4.73
CA ARG A 275 -21.91 3.38 5.29
C ARG A 275 -20.50 2.97 5.72
N SER A 276 -19.61 3.94 5.90
CA SER A 276 -18.19 3.68 6.11
C SER A 276 -17.85 2.92 7.41
N ASP A 277 -18.80 2.81 8.34
CA ASP A 277 -18.71 2.01 9.57
C ASP A 277 -19.17 0.55 9.38
N GLU A 278 -19.87 0.25 8.29
CA GLU A 278 -20.40 -1.07 7.95
C GLU A 278 -19.55 -1.80 6.90
N LEU A 279 -18.89 -1.04 6.02
CA LEU A 279 -18.20 -1.58 4.84
C LEU A 279 -16.70 -1.74 5.13
N PRO A 280 -16.12 -2.94 4.89
CA PRO A 280 -14.71 -3.18 5.15
C PRO A 280 -13.85 -2.39 4.16
N GLY A 281 -12.90 -1.60 4.69
CA GLY A 281 -11.95 -0.83 3.88
C GLY A 281 -12.40 0.59 3.52
N ALA A 282 -13.64 0.98 3.81
CA ALA A 282 -14.17 2.30 3.43
C ALA A 282 -13.35 3.46 3.96
N CYS A 283 -12.90 3.39 5.21
CA CYS A 283 -12.06 4.43 5.79
C CYS A 283 -10.69 4.53 5.13
N ALA A 284 -10.07 3.38 4.80
CA ALA A 284 -8.83 3.32 4.05
C ALA A 284 -9.00 3.86 2.62
N ALA A 285 -10.10 3.55 1.95
CA ALA A 285 -10.40 4.03 0.61
C ALA A 285 -10.62 5.55 0.57
N ILE A 286 -11.32 6.12 1.55
CA ILE A 286 -11.49 7.57 1.69
C ILE A 286 -10.14 8.24 1.98
N PHE A 287 -9.33 7.69 2.88
CA PHE A 287 -7.99 8.21 3.18
C PHE A 287 -7.10 8.23 1.93
N GLU A 288 -7.11 7.17 1.13
CA GLU A 288 -6.37 7.07 -0.13
C GLU A 288 -6.89 8.07 -1.17
N GLY A 289 -8.22 8.20 -1.30
CA GLY A 289 -8.86 9.17 -2.17
C GLY A 289 -8.44 10.61 -1.84
N VAL A 290 -8.36 10.96 -0.55
CA VAL A 290 -7.84 12.26 -0.11
C VAL A 290 -6.38 12.44 -0.50
N SER A 291 -5.54 11.44 -0.23
CA SER A 291 -4.09 11.51 -0.53
C SER A 291 -3.85 11.70 -2.03
N SER A 292 -4.54 10.93 -2.87
CA SER A 292 -4.52 11.07 -4.33
C SER A 292 -5.09 12.42 -4.80
N GLY A 293 -6.22 12.84 -4.22
CA GLY A 293 -6.85 14.12 -4.54
C GLY A 293 -5.97 15.32 -4.21
N LEU A 294 -5.20 15.26 -3.13
CA LEU A 294 -4.25 16.31 -2.74
C LEU A 294 -3.10 16.46 -3.74
N ILE A 295 -2.58 15.36 -4.25
CA ILE A 295 -1.53 15.37 -5.30
C ILE A 295 -2.06 16.07 -6.56
N LEU A 296 -3.33 15.85 -6.91
CA LEU A 296 -3.98 16.41 -8.09
C LEU A 296 -4.67 17.76 -7.86
N ARG A 297 -4.78 18.21 -6.61
CA ARG A 297 -5.63 19.35 -6.21
C ARG A 297 -5.33 20.63 -6.99
N HIS A 298 -4.06 20.94 -7.21
CA HIS A 298 -3.68 22.13 -7.99
C HIS A 298 -4.22 22.06 -9.43
N GLU A 299 -4.16 20.90 -10.07
CA GLU A 299 -4.65 20.71 -11.44
C GLU A 299 -6.19 20.71 -11.47
N VAL A 300 -6.85 20.20 -10.42
CA VAL A 300 -8.31 20.24 -10.26
C VAL A 300 -8.84 21.66 -10.02
N GLU A 301 -8.15 22.46 -9.18
CA GLU A 301 -8.56 23.83 -8.84
C GLU A 301 -8.26 24.85 -9.95
N ARG A 302 -7.35 24.52 -10.86
CA ARG A 302 -6.90 25.39 -11.95
C ARG A 302 -6.74 24.60 -13.25
N PRO A 303 -7.84 24.10 -13.85
CA PRO A 303 -7.77 23.35 -15.08
C PRO A 303 -7.12 24.20 -16.18
N TRP A 304 -6.23 23.61 -16.98
CA TRP A 304 -5.70 24.33 -18.14
C TRP A 304 -6.80 24.51 -19.19
N PRO A 305 -6.75 25.57 -20.01
CA PRO A 305 -7.68 25.74 -21.12
C PRO A 305 -7.71 24.50 -22.03
N GLY A 306 -8.86 23.84 -22.13
CA GLY A 306 -9.07 22.63 -22.94
C GLY A 306 -8.82 21.30 -22.23
N GLU A 307 -8.44 21.30 -20.95
CA GLU A 307 -8.44 20.09 -20.12
C GLU A 307 -9.86 19.75 -19.64
N ALA A 308 -10.08 18.48 -19.29
CA ALA A 308 -11.34 18.04 -18.70
C ALA A 308 -11.54 18.69 -17.32
N ASP A 309 -12.79 18.99 -16.97
CA ASP A 309 -13.11 19.46 -15.63
C ASP A 309 -13.05 18.27 -14.64
N HIS A 310 -12.12 18.36 -13.69
CA HIS A 310 -11.93 17.37 -12.64
C HIS A 310 -12.52 17.81 -11.29
N SER A 311 -13.31 18.90 -11.24
CA SER A 311 -13.97 19.40 -10.03
C SER A 311 -14.87 18.36 -9.35
N ALA A 312 -15.36 17.37 -10.12
CA ALA A 312 -16.10 16.22 -9.61
C ALA A 312 -15.28 15.39 -8.59
N LEU A 313 -13.97 15.25 -8.78
CA LEU A 313 -13.08 14.57 -7.83
C LEU A 313 -13.04 15.31 -6.49
N ALA A 314 -12.77 16.62 -6.52
CA ALA A 314 -12.73 17.43 -5.30
C ALA A 314 -14.08 17.45 -4.57
N THR A 315 -15.18 17.52 -5.33
CA THR A 315 -16.54 17.46 -4.79
C THR A 315 -16.82 16.10 -4.14
N SER A 316 -16.46 15.00 -4.81
CA SER A 316 -16.62 13.64 -4.31
C SER A 316 -15.86 13.42 -2.99
N ILE A 317 -14.58 13.80 -2.93
CA ILE A 317 -13.76 13.68 -1.71
C ILE A 317 -14.34 14.54 -0.57
N THR A 318 -14.71 15.79 -0.86
CA THR A 318 -15.30 16.68 0.16
C THR A 318 -16.57 16.08 0.73
N ASN A 319 -17.47 15.57 -0.14
CA ASN A 319 -18.69 14.92 0.29
C ASN A 319 -18.41 13.64 1.07
N ALA A 320 -17.45 12.81 0.63
CA ALA A 320 -17.06 11.60 1.34
C ALA A 320 -16.54 11.90 2.75
N LEU A 321 -15.73 12.94 2.93
CA LEU A 321 -15.26 13.37 4.25
C LEU A 321 -16.39 13.90 5.14
N ILE A 322 -17.37 14.59 4.58
CA ILE A 322 -18.54 15.09 5.34
C ILE A 322 -19.47 13.95 5.74
N LEU A 323 -19.74 13.02 4.82
CA LEU A 323 -20.72 11.94 4.99
C LEU A 323 -20.17 10.75 5.78
N SER A 324 -18.86 10.55 5.80
CA SER A 324 -18.24 9.40 6.46
C SER A 324 -18.20 9.51 7.96
N LYS A 325 -18.37 8.34 8.61
CA LYS A 325 -18.20 8.16 10.05
C LYS A 325 -16.76 7.81 10.43
N CYS A 326 -15.86 7.73 9.47
CA CYS A 326 -14.46 7.36 9.68
C CYS A 326 -13.71 8.39 10.54
N PRO A 327 -12.92 7.97 11.55
CA PRO A 327 -12.07 8.86 12.34
C PRO A 327 -10.77 9.14 11.57
N LEU A 328 -10.85 10.01 10.54
CA LEU A 328 -9.73 10.40 9.69
C LEU A 328 -9.30 11.85 9.95
N PRO A 329 -8.76 12.17 11.15
CA PRO A 329 -8.38 13.54 11.50
C PRO A 329 -7.31 14.09 10.56
N LEU A 330 -6.31 13.28 10.20
CA LEU A 330 -5.24 13.66 9.29
C LEU A 330 -5.76 13.97 7.89
N ALA A 331 -6.56 13.08 7.30
CA ALA A 331 -7.14 13.32 5.97
C ALA A 331 -8.01 14.59 5.93
N ARG A 332 -8.82 14.83 6.97
CA ARG A 332 -9.64 16.06 7.09
C ARG A 332 -8.76 17.30 7.22
N SER A 333 -7.71 17.23 8.03
CA SER A 333 -6.75 18.31 8.21
C SER A 333 -6.07 18.67 6.87
N TRP A 334 -5.54 17.68 6.15
CA TRP A 334 -4.90 17.93 4.85
C TRP A 334 -5.87 18.46 3.81
N TRP A 335 -7.08 17.91 3.73
CA TRP A 335 -8.06 18.34 2.74
C TRP A 335 -8.54 19.78 2.97
N THR A 336 -8.68 20.19 4.23
CA THR A 336 -9.11 21.55 4.59
C THR A 336 -7.98 22.58 4.60
N ALA A 337 -6.72 22.14 4.63
CA ALA A 337 -5.58 23.05 4.55
C ALA A 337 -5.62 23.88 3.25
N PRO A 338 -5.28 25.18 3.30
CA PRO A 338 -5.21 26.01 2.10
C PRO A 338 -4.26 25.39 1.08
N SER A 339 -4.67 25.33 -0.19
CA SER A 339 -3.81 24.93 -1.30
C SER A 339 -2.69 25.97 -1.48
N ARG A 340 -1.63 25.88 -0.69
CA ARG A 340 -0.41 26.62 -1.04
C ARG A 340 0.21 25.88 -2.22
N ARG A 341 1.00 26.59 -3.03
CA ARG A 341 1.76 26.01 -4.15
C ARG A 341 2.78 25.03 -3.58
N TYR A 342 2.34 23.83 -3.24
CA TYR A 342 3.19 22.79 -2.73
C TYR A 342 3.78 22.07 -3.93
N SER A 343 5.06 22.36 -4.13
CA SER A 343 5.97 21.51 -4.86
C SER A 343 6.11 20.22 -4.04
N CYS A 344 5.25 19.22 -4.26
CA CYS A 344 5.65 17.83 -3.97
C CYS A 344 6.92 17.44 -4.79
N SER A 345 7.40 18.33 -5.66
CA SER A 345 8.64 18.25 -6.43
C SER A 345 9.92 18.60 -5.66
N ASP A 346 9.86 18.98 -4.38
CA ASP A 346 11.08 19.13 -3.57
C ASP A 346 11.63 17.77 -3.08
N VAL A 347 10.92 16.67 -3.37
CA VAL A 347 11.50 15.33 -3.34
C VAL A 347 12.58 15.26 -4.44
N PRO A 348 13.86 15.02 -4.10
CA PRO A 348 14.95 14.94 -5.06
C PRO A 348 14.94 13.61 -5.83
N THR A 349 13.81 13.27 -6.42
CA THR A 349 13.70 12.18 -7.41
C THR A 349 13.28 12.78 -8.74
N PRO A 350 14.25 13.13 -9.61
CA PRO A 350 13.97 13.62 -10.97
C PRO A 350 13.03 12.70 -11.77
N ASN A 351 12.91 11.43 -11.39
CA ASN A 351 12.12 10.43 -12.10
C ASN A 351 10.64 10.38 -11.68
N HIS A 352 10.26 10.69 -10.43
CA HIS A 352 8.85 10.54 -10.01
C HIS A 352 7.93 11.64 -10.54
N THR A 353 8.39 12.89 -10.59
CA THR A 353 7.57 14.00 -11.12
C THR A 353 7.46 13.93 -12.64
N LEU A 354 8.48 13.42 -13.33
CA LEU A 354 8.43 13.15 -14.77
C LEU A 354 7.53 11.94 -15.05
N GLU A 355 7.62 10.83 -14.30
CA GLU A 355 6.72 9.70 -14.49
C GLU A 355 5.25 10.03 -14.21
N LEU A 356 4.91 10.76 -13.13
CA LEU A 356 3.53 11.19 -12.90
C LEU A 356 3.04 12.17 -14.00
N LYS A 357 3.87 13.13 -14.43
CA LYS A 357 3.53 14.03 -15.55
C LYS A 357 3.44 13.31 -16.90
N TYR A 358 4.20 12.24 -17.12
CA TYR A 358 4.16 11.41 -18.34
C TYR A 358 3.18 10.23 -18.26
N ARG A 359 2.60 9.95 -17.08
CA ARG A 359 1.47 9.02 -16.86
C ARG A 359 0.13 9.75 -16.67
N LEU A 360 0.16 11.08 -16.70
CA LEU A 360 -0.95 12.01 -16.99
C LEU A 360 -1.20 12.34 -18.50
N PRO A 361 -0.78 11.57 -19.54
CA PRO A 361 -1.10 11.92 -20.91
C PRO A 361 -2.59 11.75 -21.20
N PHE A 362 -3.36 11.07 -20.36
CA PHE A 362 -4.82 11.04 -20.46
C PHE A 362 -5.50 12.36 -20.06
N LEU A 363 -4.84 13.22 -19.28
CA LEU A 363 -5.38 14.55 -18.94
C LEU A 363 -4.91 15.64 -19.92
N ARG A 364 -3.75 15.47 -20.56
CA ARG A 364 -3.13 16.49 -21.45
C ARG A 364 -3.18 16.21 -22.95
N ALA A 365 -3.54 15.00 -23.39
CA ALA A 365 -3.56 14.63 -24.81
C ALA A 365 -4.46 15.53 -25.69
N PRO A 366 -5.66 15.98 -25.27
CA PRO A 366 -6.52 16.79 -26.14
C PRO A 366 -5.90 18.15 -26.47
N ALA A 367 -5.27 18.81 -25.49
CA ALA A 367 -4.68 20.14 -25.65
C ALA A 367 -3.40 20.10 -26.51
N ILE A 368 -2.57 19.07 -26.39
CA ILE A 368 -1.38 18.89 -27.24
C ILE A 368 -1.78 18.55 -28.68
N ALA A 369 -2.85 17.78 -28.89
CA ALA A 369 -3.38 17.49 -30.22
C ALA A 369 -3.99 18.75 -30.87
N LEU A 370 -4.69 19.60 -30.10
CA LEU A 370 -5.21 20.88 -30.59
C LEU A 370 -4.09 21.86 -30.96
N LEU A 371 -3.04 21.96 -30.14
CA LEU A 371 -1.89 22.83 -30.42
C LEU A 371 -1.04 22.34 -31.60
N ARG A 372 -0.99 21.02 -31.84
CA ARG A 372 -0.34 20.43 -33.02
C ARG A 372 -1.17 20.57 -34.29
N GLY A 373 -2.48 20.78 -34.19
CA GLY A 373 -3.38 21.02 -35.33
C GLY A 373 -3.34 22.43 -35.92
N VAL A 374 -2.67 23.39 -35.27
CA VAL A 374 -2.68 24.82 -35.66
C VAL A 374 -1.34 25.27 -36.31
N ALA A 375 -0.32 24.42 -36.38
CA ALA A 375 0.94 24.74 -37.05
C ALA A 375 1.01 24.12 -38.46
N PRO A 376 1.03 24.91 -39.56
CA PRO A 376 1.30 24.37 -40.89
C PRO A 376 2.82 24.24 -41.06
N GLY A 377 3.37 23.02 -41.00
CA GLY A 377 4.79 22.81 -41.29
C GLY A 377 5.26 21.36 -41.16
N PRO A 378 5.91 20.78 -42.18
CA PRO A 378 6.34 19.39 -42.17
C PRO A 378 7.75 19.28 -41.58
N TYR A 379 7.87 18.87 -40.32
CA TYR A 379 9.11 18.29 -39.82
C TYR A 379 8.85 17.09 -38.93
N SER A 380 9.74 16.13 -39.12
CA SER A 380 9.68 14.73 -38.79
C SER A 380 10.21 14.40 -37.39
N LEU A 381 9.73 13.26 -36.87
CA LEU A 381 10.41 12.28 -36.02
C LEU A 381 10.64 12.58 -34.51
N GLY A 382 10.13 11.64 -33.70
CA GLY A 382 10.49 11.34 -32.32
C GLY A 382 10.23 9.84 -32.05
N PRO A 383 10.90 9.19 -31.08
CA PRO A 383 11.69 7.98 -31.37
C PRO A 383 11.06 6.69 -30.82
N TYR A 384 9.98 6.18 -31.41
CA TYR A 384 9.51 4.80 -31.14
C TYR A 384 8.97 4.09 -32.38
N GLY A 385 9.50 4.43 -33.56
CA GLY A 385 9.38 3.58 -34.74
C GLY A 385 10.41 2.47 -34.68
N LYS A 386 10.08 1.36 -34.00
CA LYS A 386 10.71 0.07 -34.28
C LYS A 386 9.68 -1.04 -34.17
N ASP A 387 9.41 -1.65 -35.31
CA ASP A 387 8.80 -2.96 -35.44
C ASP A 387 9.51 -3.95 -34.50
N VAL A 388 8.74 -4.62 -33.66
CA VAL A 388 9.15 -5.88 -33.05
C VAL A 388 8.19 -6.94 -33.56
N GLY A 389 8.59 -7.58 -34.65
CA GLY A 389 8.10 -8.90 -35.01
C GLY A 389 8.62 -9.93 -34.01
N GLU A 390 7.81 -10.97 -33.80
CA GLU A 390 8.19 -12.32 -33.36
C GLU A 390 9.41 -12.47 -32.43
N SER A 391 9.17 -12.66 -31.12
CA SER A 391 9.73 -13.77 -30.33
C SER A 391 9.44 -13.62 -28.83
N GLN A 392 9.26 -14.78 -28.19
CA GLN A 392 9.20 -15.04 -26.74
C GLN A 392 7.82 -15.04 -26.06
N THR A 393 6.98 -15.96 -26.51
CA THR A 393 6.18 -16.81 -25.62
C THR A 393 7.09 -17.87 -25.00
N ALA A 394 7.44 -17.72 -23.73
CA ALA A 394 7.76 -18.79 -22.77
C ALA A 394 8.25 -18.12 -21.48
N PHE A 395 7.38 -18.01 -20.46
CA PHE A 395 7.71 -17.98 -19.03
C PHE A 395 6.43 -17.69 -18.25
N LEU A 396 5.52 -18.67 -18.25
CA LEU A 396 4.45 -18.85 -17.26
C LEU A 396 4.13 -20.35 -17.29
N ASP A 397 4.90 -21.11 -16.51
CA ASP A 397 4.58 -22.43 -15.96
C ASP A 397 5.76 -22.75 -15.02
N ASP A 398 5.61 -22.32 -13.77
CA ASP A 398 6.05 -22.99 -12.52
C ASP A 398 5.69 -22.10 -11.31
#